data_AF-A0A840D2L3-F1
#
_entry.id   AF-A0A840D2L3-F1
#
_cell.length_a   1.000
_cell.length_b   1.000
_cell.length_c   1.000
_cell.angle_alpha   90.00
_cell.angle_beta   90.00
_cell.angle_gamma   90.00
#
_symmetry.space_group_name_H-M   'P 1'
#
loop_
_entity.id
_entity.type
_entity.pdbx_description
1 polymer ?
#
loop_
_entity_poly.entity_id
_entity_poly.type
_entity_poly.pdbx_seq_one_letter_code
_entity_poly.pdbx_strand_id
1 'polypeptide(L)'
;MNASHQKAFSRRKFISVGLFLTFTVLVITAIVIQIFEALENELFIDLFTEVHIFSGLAFMVLSVFHAKMNWQSMRVYVKAKQSVFSREAVCAFLLTVVTILVGVLFIIF
;
A
#
# COMPACT_ATOMS: atom_id res chain seq x y z
N MET A 1 40.65 18.36 8.78
CA MET A 1 39.54 17.54 9.31
C MET A 1 38.46 17.47 8.24
N ASN A 2 38.35 16.34 7.53
CA ASN A 2 37.27 16.11 6.58
C ASN A 2 36.00 15.85 7.38
N ALA A 3 35.14 16.85 7.51
CA ALA A 3 33.82 16.69 8.09
C ALA A 3 33.03 15.74 7.18
N SER A 4 32.95 14.46 7.57
CA SER A 4 32.05 13.52 6.92
C SER A 4 30.62 14.05 7.13
N HIS A 5 30.02 14.61 6.09
CA HIS A 5 28.60 14.93 6.09
C HIS A 5 27.80 13.62 6.16
N GLN A 6 27.66 13.05 7.35
CA GLN A 6 26.74 11.93 7.56
C GLN A 6 25.32 12.45 7.34
N LYS A 7 24.73 12.03 6.23
CA LYS A 7 23.37 12.40 5.84
C LYS A 7 22.42 11.89 6.93
N ALA A 8 21.76 12.80 7.65
CA ALA A 8 20.83 12.43 8.72
C ALA A 8 19.74 11.49 8.18
N PHE A 9 19.41 10.45 8.94
CA PHE A 9 18.38 9.50 8.58
C PHE A 9 17.04 10.20 8.34
N SER A 10 16.48 10.01 7.15
CA SER A 10 15.18 10.60 6.80
C SER A 10 14.09 9.57 7.02
N ARG A 11 13.38 9.69 8.15
CA ARG A 11 12.21 8.85 8.48
C ARG A 11 11.16 8.85 7.35
N ARG A 12 10.96 9.99 6.69
CA ARG A 12 10.04 10.10 5.54
C ARG A 12 10.47 9.20 4.38
N LYS A 13 11.75 9.26 3.98
CA LYS A 13 12.27 8.41 2.90
C LYS A 13 12.23 6.95 3.28
N PHE A 14 12.58 6.61 4.53
CA PHE A 14 12.51 5.25 5.02
C PHE A 14 11.09 4.66 4.90
N ILE A 15 10.07 5.39 5.35
CA ILE A 15 8.67 4.93 5.26
C ILE A 15 8.22 4.80 3.80
N SER A 16 8.55 5.76 2.92
CA SER A 16 8.16 5.69 1.51
C SER A 16 8.85 4.53 0.76
N VAL A 17 10.13 4.29 1.03
CA VAL A 17 10.84 3.11 0.48
C VAL A 17 10.25 1.82 1.05
N GLY A 18 9.98 1.78 2.35
CA GLY A 18 9.31 0.65 2.99
C GLY A 18 7.98 0.32 2.33
N LEU A 19 7.12 1.31 2.08
CA LEU A 19 5.85 1.15 1.36
C LEU A 19 6.04 0.59 -0.05
N PHE A 20 7.00 1.13 -0.79
CA PHE A 20 7.28 0.67 -2.15
C PHE A 20 7.72 -0.80 -2.17
N LEU A 21 8.62 -1.18 -1.24
CA LEU A 21 9.09 -2.55 -1.12
C LEU A 21 7.99 -3.51 -0.68
N THR A 22 7.22 -3.18 0.37
CA THR A 22 6.13 -4.05 0.84
C THR A 22 5.01 -4.18 -0.18
N PHE A 23 4.70 -3.12 -0.95
CA PHE A 23 3.78 -3.22 -2.08
C PHE A 23 4.29 -4.14 -3.17
N THR A 24 5.57 -4.03 -3.53
CA THR A 24 6.20 -4.91 -4.51
C THR A 24 6.12 -6.38 -4.07
N VAL A 25 6.41 -6.64 -2.79
CA VAL A 25 6.28 -7.99 -2.20
C VAL A 25 4.84 -8.48 -2.31
N LEU A 26 3.83 -7.67 -1.95
CA LEU A 26 2.42 -8.04 -2.05
C LEU A 26 2.00 -8.45 -3.47
N VAL A 27 2.43 -7.69 -4.48
CA VAL A 27 2.14 -8.02 -5.89
C VAL A 27 2.80 -9.34 -6.29
N ILE A 28 4.08 -9.52 -5.95
CA ILE A 28 4.82 -10.75 -6.27
C ILE A 28 4.18 -11.94 -5.59
N THR A 29 3.88 -11.86 -4.29
CA THR A 29 3.31 -12.99 -3.55
C THR A 29 1.90 -13.33 -4.00
N ALA A 30 1.08 -12.34 -4.37
CA ALA A 30 -0.24 -12.62 -4.96
C ALA A 30 -0.14 -13.42 -6.27
N ILE A 31 0.80 -13.06 -7.16
CA ILE A 31 1.04 -13.79 -8.42
C ILE A 31 1.55 -15.21 -8.11
N VAL A 32 2.50 -15.35 -7.19
CA VAL A 32 3.09 -16.64 -6.82
C VAL A 32 2.06 -17.58 -6.20
N ILE A 33 1.18 -17.07 -5.33
CA ILE A 33 0.07 -17.85 -4.76
C ILE A 33 -0.79 -18.42 -5.90
N GLN A 34 -1.20 -17.58 -6.86
CA GLN A 34 -2.03 -18.03 -7.98
C GLN A 34 -1.35 -19.12 -8.84
N ILE A 35 -0.03 -19.02 -9.03
CA ILE A 35 0.74 -20.04 -9.77
C ILE A 35 0.74 -21.36 -8.99
N PHE A 36 0.98 -21.34 -7.68
CA PHE A 36 1.02 -22.56 -6.88
C PHE A 36 -0.34 -23.17 -6.60
N GLU A 37 -1.41 -22.36 -6.56
CA GLU A 37 -2.80 -22.84 -6.60
C GLU A 37 -3.06 -23.66 -7.86
N ALA A 38 -2.62 -23.17 -9.03
CA ALA A 38 -2.78 -23.90 -10.29
C ALA A 38 -1.93 -25.18 -10.37
N LEU A 39 -0.90 -25.30 -9.53
CA LEU A 39 -0.03 -26.48 -9.43
C LEU A 39 -0.43 -27.42 -8.27
N GLU A 40 -1.52 -27.11 -7.55
CA GLU A 40 -2.01 -27.86 -6.38
C GLU A 40 -0.92 -28.09 -5.31
N ASN A 41 -0.03 -27.12 -5.12
CA ASN A 41 1.09 -27.23 -4.18
C ASN A 41 0.80 -26.50 -2.86
N GLU A 42 0.07 -27.19 -1.97
CA GLU A 42 -0.45 -26.63 -0.70
C GLU A 42 0.65 -26.00 0.18
N LEU A 43 1.82 -26.62 0.28
CA LEU A 43 2.91 -26.10 1.14
C LEU A 43 3.38 -24.70 0.71
N PHE A 44 3.51 -24.46 -0.60
CA PHE A 44 3.91 -23.13 -1.09
C PHE A 44 2.75 -22.13 -1.04
N ILE A 45 1.51 -22.59 -1.26
CA ILE A 45 0.32 -21.73 -1.11
C ILE A 45 0.27 -21.19 0.32
N ASP A 46 0.36 -22.04 1.33
CA ASP A 46 0.31 -21.64 2.74
C ASP A 46 1.46 -20.69 3.09
N LEU A 47 2.69 -21.06 2.73
CA LEU A 47 3.87 -20.25 3.00
C LEU A 47 3.77 -18.85 2.39
N PHE A 48 3.42 -18.74 1.11
CA PHE A 48 3.32 -17.44 0.44
C PHE A 48 2.10 -16.64 0.91
N THR A 49 1.02 -17.31 1.33
CA THR A 49 -0.14 -16.66 1.94
C THR A 49 0.23 -16.01 3.27
N GLU A 50 0.96 -16.70 4.15
CA GLU A 50 1.46 -16.11 5.40
C GLU A 50 2.34 -14.88 5.13
N VAL A 51 3.31 -15.00 4.20
CA VAL A 51 4.18 -13.89 3.82
C VAL A 51 3.37 -12.72 3.27
N HIS A 52 2.34 -12.98 2.46
CA HIS A 52 1.46 -11.97 1.91
C HIS A 52 0.70 -11.24 3.01
N ILE A 53 0.11 -11.97 3.96
CA ILE A 53 -0.65 -11.40 5.09
C ILE A 53 0.24 -10.50 5.94
N PHE A 54 1.42 -10.98 6.37
CA PHE A 54 2.34 -10.17 7.18
C PHE A 54 2.88 -8.95 6.43
N SER A 55 3.15 -9.09 5.13
CA SER A 55 3.52 -7.95 4.28
C SER A 55 2.39 -6.93 4.17
N GLY A 56 1.14 -7.39 4.11
CA GLY A 56 -0.07 -6.57 4.08
C GLY A 56 -0.24 -5.77 5.37
N LEU A 57 -0.04 -6.41 6.53
CA LEU A 57 -0.05 -5.74 7.83
C LEU A 57 1.06 -4.68 7.92
N ALA A 58 2.28 -5.01 7.49
CA ALA A 58 3.39 -4.06 7.46
C ALA A 58 3.10 -2.87 6.52
N PHE A 59 2.56 -3.14 5.34
CA PHE A 59 2.15 -2.11 4.38
C PHE A 59 1.06 -1.20 4.97
N MET A 60 0.07 -1.76 5.66
CA MET A 60 -0.99 -1.00 6.33
C MET A 60 -0.42 -0.07 7.40
N VAL A 61 0.43 -0.57 8.28
CA VAL A 61 1.07 0.23 9.35
C VAL A 61 1.92 1.36 8.75
N LEU A 62 2.75 1.05 7.75
CA LEU A 62 3.55 2.06 7.04
C LEU A 62 2.67 3.09 6.33
N SER A 63 1.52 2.68 5.79
CA SER A 63 0.58 3.57 5.10
C SER A 63 -0.02 4.58 6.05
N VAL A 64 -0.41 4.15 7.25
CA VAL A 64 -0.90 5.05 8.31
C VAL A 64 0.17 6.07 8.69
N PHE A 65 1.42 5.64 8.89
CA PHE A 65 2.52 6.57 9.18
C PHE A 65 2.79 7.54 8.03
N HIS A 66 2.78 7.05 6.79
CA HIS A 66 2.99 7.86 5.61
C HIS A 66 1.89 8.91 5.46
N ALA A 67 0.62 8.52 5.64
CA ALA A 67 -0.51 9.44 5.64
C ALA A 67 -0.36 10.49 6.75
N LYS A 68 -0.06 10.08 7.99
CA LYS A 68 0.11 10.99 9.13
C LYS A 68 1.21 12.03 8.90
N MET A 69 2.37 11.63 8.35
CA MET A 69 3.49 12.53 8.08
C MET A 69 3.26 13.50 6.91
N ASN A 70 2.37 13.14 6.00
CA ASN A 70 2.03 13.97 4.83
C ASN A 70 0.69 14.70 5.00
N TRP A 71 -0.03 14.42 6.10
CA TRP A 71 -1.35 14.98 6.40
C TRP A 71 -1.34 16.50 6.51
N GLN A 72 -0.29 17.09 7.10
CA GLN A 72 -0.17 18.56 7.18
C GLN A 72 -0.03 19.18 5.79
N SER A 73 0.78 18.61 4.91
CA SER A 73 0.93 19.05 3.53
C SER A 73 -0.39 18.92 2.75
N MET A 74 -1.12 17.81 2.95
CA MET A 74 -2.47 17.64 2.39
C MET A 74 -3.47 18.65 2.93
N ARG A 75 -3.48 18.91 4.25
CA ARG A 75 -4.38 19.90 4.88
C ARG A 75 -4.15 21.31 4.36
N VAL A 76 -2.90 21.72 4.17
CA VAL A 76 -2.59 23.04 3.60
C VAL A 76 -3.10 23.12 2.16
N TYR A 77 -2.89 22.08 1.35
CA TYR A 77 -3.41 22.00 -0.01
C TYR A 77 -4.95 22.06 -0.05
N VAL A 78 -5.63 21.28 0.80
CA VAL A 78 -7.10 21.22 0.93
C VAL A 78 -7.71 22.47 1.57
N LYS A 79 -6.94 23.26 2.33
CA LYS A 79 -7.40 24.57 2.83
C LYS A 79 -7.17 25.69 1.82
N ALA A 80 -6.08 25.63 1.06
CA ALA A 80 -5.76 26.62 0.02
C ALA A 80 -6.70 26.50 -1.20
N LYS A 81 -7.12 25.28 -1.54
CA LYS A 81 -8.25 25.02 -2.44
C LYS A 81 -9.50 24.99 -1.56
N GLN A 82 -10.35 26.04 -1.58
CA GLN A 82 -11.65 26.06 -0.89
C GLN A 82 -12.27 24.64 -0.82
N SER A 83 -12.36 24.10 0.40
CA SER A 83 -12.89 22.82 0.84
C SER A 83 -13.94 22.14 -0.07
N VAL A 84 -13.52 21.66 -1.22
CA VAL A 84 -14.31 20.80 -2.09
C VAL A 84 -13.36 19.70 -2.50
N PHE A 85 -13.53 18.51 -1.89
CA PHE A 85 -12.98 17.29 -2.50
C PHE A 85 -13.40 17.34 -3.96
N SER A 86 -12.42 17.35 -4.87
CA SER A 86 -12.75 17.49 -6.28
C SER A 86 -13.68 16.34 -6.66
N ARG A 87 -14.66 16.60 -7.51
CA ARG A 87 -15.64 15.59 -7.93
C ARG A 87 -14.92 14.35 -8.46
N GLU A 88 -13.78 14.53 -9.09
CA GLU A 88 -12.88 13.50 -9.59
C GLU A 88 -12.30 12.65 -8.44
N ALA A 89 -11.89 13.25 -7.33
CA ALA A 89 -11.36 12.51 -6.18
C ALA A 89 -12.45 11.64 -5.52
N VAL A 90 -13.69 12.17 -5.41
CA VAL A 90 -14.83 11.40 -4.89
C VAL A 90 -15.21 10.28 -5.85
N CYS A 91 -15.27 10.56 -7.16
CA CYS A 91 -15.52 9.54 -8.18
C CYS A 91 -14.45 8.45 -8.19
N ALA A 92 -13.17 8.81 -8.08
CA ALA A 92 -12.08 7.84 -8.02
C ALA A 92 -12.17 6.94 -6.77
N PHE A 93 -12.51 7.53 -5.62
CA PHE A 93 -12.76 6.77 -4.39
C PHE A 93 -13.94 5.81 -4.56
N LEU A 94 -15.09 6.30 -5.03
CA LEU A 94 -16.28 5.46 -5.26
C LEU A 94 -16.02 4.35 -6.27
N LEU A 95 -15.33 4.64 -7.38
CA LEU A 95 -14.94 3.66 -8.38
C LEU A 95 -14.07 2.57 -7.76
N THR A 96 -13.12 2.94 -6.89
CA THR A 96 -12.24 1.99 -6.20
C THR A 96 -13.07 1.07 -5.30
N VAL A 97 -13.99 1.62 -4.50
CA VAL A 97 -14.88 0.83 -3.63
C VAL A 97 -15.76 -0.11 -4.45
N VAL A 98 -16.38 0.38 -5.53
CA VAL A 98 -17.23 -0.44 -6.41
C VAL A 98 -16.43 -1.57 -7.05
N THR A 99 -15.23 -1.30 -7.58
CA THR A 99 -14.37 -2.34 -8.17
C THR A 99 -13.99 -3.42 -7.15
N ILE A 100 -13.67 -3.04 -5.91
CA ILE A 100 -13.40 -4.01 -4.83
C ILE A 100 -14.65 -4.86 -4.57
N LEU A 101 -15.83 -4.25 -4.43
CA LEU A 101 -17.08 -4.96 -4.18
C LEU A 101 -17.43 -5.93 -5.32
N VAL A 102 -17.28 -5.50 -6.58
CA VAL A 102 -17.51 -6.34 -7.76
C VAL A 102 -16.54 -7.51 -7.80
N GLY A 103 -15.25 -7.27 -7.53
CA GLY A 103 -14.25 -8.34 -7.46
C GLY A 103 -14.56 -9.38 -6.39
N VAL A 104 -14.99 -8.95 -5.20
CA VAL A 104 -15.41 -9.85 -4.12
C VAL A 104 -16.65 -10.65 -4.52
N LEU A 105 -17.67 -10.00 -5.10
CA LEU A 105 -18.89 -10.68 -5.55
C LEU A 105 -18.61 -11.72 -6.64
N PHE A 106 -17.70 -11.43 -7.57
CA PHE A 106 -17.30 -12.35 -8.65
C PHE A 106 -16.61 -13.61 -8.13
N ILE A 107 -15.94 -13.56 -6.98
CA ILE A 107 -15.30 -14.73 -6.37
C ILE A 107 -16.33 -15.58 -5.60
N ILE A 108 -17.36 -14.95 -5.02
CA ILE A 108 -18.36 -15.62 -4.17
C ILE A 108 -19.46 -16.32 -4.98
N PHE A 109 -19.81 -15.80 -6.16
CA PHE A 109 -20.90 -16.29 -7.02
C PHE A 109 -20.39 -16.88 -8.34
#